data_AF-A0A024E866-F1
#
_entry.id   AF-A0A024E866-F1
#
_cell.length_a   1.000
_cell.length_b   1.000
_cell.length_c   1.000
_cell.angle_alpha   90.00
_cell.angle_beta   90.00
_cell.angle_gamma   90.00
#
_symmetry.space_group_name_H-M   'P 1'
#
loop_
_entity.id
_entity.type
_entity.pdbx_description
1 polymer ?
#
loop_
_entity_poly.entity_id
_entity_poly.type
_entity_poly.pdbx_seq_one_letter_code
_entity_poly.pdbx_strand_id
1 'polypeptide(L)'
;MVFSLLMALVLAFLIGWVSQRMGMCLVKASKQLLAGRPTLFVALTSCGLFGLLLAQLYRFSEVSLPLYSPGISYPLLVSGGMLFGVASVLNNGCSVGTLTRFASGNFNKLFTMIGWVLGIVLWYDMRMMPDRRPF
;
A
#
# COMPACT_ATOMS: atom_id res chain seq x y z
N MET A 1 -15.90 11.76 -18.63
CA MET A 1 -16.07 10.46 -17.94
C MET A 1 -15.26 9.35 -18.60
N VAL A 2 -15.46 9.04 -19.89
CA VAL A 2 -14.69 7.98 -20.61
C VAL A 2 -13.19 8.28 -20.68
N PHE A 3 -12.78 9.51 -21.00
CA PHE A 3 -11.37 9.90 -21.07
C PHE A 3 -10.63 9.71 -19.74
N SER A 4 -11.26 10.11 -18.62
CA SER A 4 -10.69 9.93 -17.28
C SER A 4 -10.53 8.46 -16.89
N LEU A 5 -11.47 7.60 -17.28
CA LEU A 5 -11.39 6.16 -17.06
C LEU A 5 -10.26 5.51 -17.86
N LEU A 6 -10.11 5.89 -19.14
CA LEU A 6 -9.00 5.43 -19.97
C LEU A 6 -7.65 5.84 -19.38
N MET A 7 -7.51 7.10 -18.93
CA MET A 7 -6.30 7.55 -18.25
C MET A 7 -6.03 6.75 -16.98
N ALA A 8 -7.03 6.57 -16.11
CA ALA A 8 -6.87 5.78 -14.89
C ALA A 8 -6.45 4.33 -15.18
N LEU A 9 -7.02 3.70 -16.23
CA LEU A 9 -6.69 2.35 -16.64
C LEU A 9 -5.25 2.23 -17.16
N VAL A 10 -4.82 3.20 -17.98
CA VAL A 10 -3.44 3.27 -18.49
C VAL A 10 -2.46 3.46 -17.32
N LEU A 11 -2.75 4.37 -16.38
CA LEU A 11 -1.90 4.58 -15.19
C LEU A 11 -1.84 3.31 -14.32
N ALA A 12 -2.98 2.66 -14.07
CA ALA A 12 -3.03 1.42 -13.31
C ALA A 12 -2.22 0.29 -13.99
N PHE A 13 -2.33 0.18 -15.31
CA PHE A 13 -1.55 -0.77 -16.11
C PHE A 13 -0.05 -0.48 -16.02
N LEU A 14 0.37 0.78 -16.18
CA LEU A 14 1.77 1.18 -16.08
C LEU A 14 2.36 0.91 -14.69
N ILE A 15 1.62 1.23 -13.62
CA ILE A 15 2.04 0.96 -12.24
C ILE A 15 2.17 -0.55 -12.02
N GLY A 16 1.21 -1.34 -12.49
CA GLY A 16 1.24 -2.80 -12.43
C GLY A 16 2.45 -3.38 -13.17
N TRP A 17 2.70 -2.92 -14.40
CA TRP A 17 3.82 -3.35 -15.24
C TRP A 17 5.18 -3.04 -14.61
N VAL A 18 5.37 -1.80 -14.14
CA VAL A 18 6.59 -1.37 -13.44
C VAL A 18 6.80 -2.18 -12.17
N SER A 19 5.73 -2.42 -11.42
CA SER A 19 5.79 -3.21 -10.18
C SER A 19 6.21 -4.66 -10.42
N GLN A 20 5.69 -5.31 -11.48
CA GLN A 20 6.10 -6.66 -11.86
C GLN A 20 7.58 -6.72 -12.27
N ARG A 21 8.06 -5.73 -13.03
CA ARG A 21 9.45 -5.67 -13.50
C ARG A 21 10.45 -5.38 -12.38
N MET A 22 10.14 -4.45 -11.50
CA MET A 22 11.09 -3.96 -10.49
C MET A 22 11.04 -4.73 -9.17
N GLY A 23 9.97 -5.48 -8.88
CA GLY A 23 9.85 -6.26 -7.64
C GLY A 23 9.91 -5.38 -6.39
N MET A 24 9.19 -4.26 -6.40
CA MET A 24 9.17 -3.22 -5.37
C MET A 24 8.49 -3.72 -4.09
N CYS A 25 9.23 -4.47 -3.27
CA CYS A 25 8.76 -4.96 -1.99
C CYS A 25 9.69 -4.51 -0.88
N LEU A 26 9.17 -3.72 0.07
CA LEU A 26 9.95 -3.21 1.20
C LEU A 26 10.51 -4.35 2.08
N VAL A 27 9.78 -5.46 2.21
CA VAL A 27 10.24 -6.67 2.94
C VAL A 27 11.42 -7.33 2.23
N LYS A 28 11.43 -7.33 0.89
CA LYS A 28 12.57 -7.83 0.11
C LYS A 28 13.77 -6.88 0.23
N ALA A 29 13.50 -5.57 0.20
CA ALA A 29 14.51 -4.54 0.35
C ALA A 29 15.20 -4.63 1.72
N SER A 30 14.45 -4.80 2.81
CA SER A 30 14.99 -4.92 4.16
C SER A 30 15.84 -6.19 4.32
N LYS A 31 15.41 -7.32 3.77
CA LYS A 31 16.23 -8.55 3.75
C LYS A 31 17.53 -8.37 2.96
N GLN A 32 17.48 -7.69 1.81
CA GLN A 32 18.68 -7.41 1.01
C GLN A 32 19.62 -6.43 1.72
N LEU A 33 19.07 -5.43 2.42
CA LEU A 33 19.84 -4.51 3.26
C LEU A 33 20.61 -5.26 4.35
N LEU A 34 19.95 -6.18 5.06
CA LEU A 34 20.58 -7.04 6.06
C LEU A 34 21.64 -7.97 5.46
N ALA A 35 21.48 -8.37 4.19
CA ALA A 35 22.45 -9.16 3.44
C ALA A 35 23.58 -8.32 2.79
N GLY A 36 23.69 -7.02 3.11
CA GLY A 36 24.74 -6.14 2.62
C GLY A 36 24.51 -5.56 1.22
N ARG A 37 23.30 -5.66 0.65
CA ARG A 37 22.92 -5.09 -0.65
C ARG A 37 21.86 -3.98 -0.47
N PRO A 38 22.25 -2.73 -0.17
CA PRO A 38 21.32 -1.65 0.18
C PRO A 38 20.57 -1.03 -1.01
N THR A 39 20.90 -1.40 -2.25
CA THR A 39 20.45 -0.69 -3.47
C THR A 39 18.92 -0.58 -3.58
N LEU A 40 18.18 -1.67 -3.33
CA LEU A 40 16.72 -1.68 -3.41
C LEU A 40 16.08 -0.82 -2.31
N PHE A 41 16.68 -0.83 -1.12
CA PHE A 41 16.18 -0.06 0.02
C PHE A 41 16.36 1.44 -0.20
N VAL A 42 17.53 1.85 -0.69
CA VAL A 42 17.81 3.26 -1.02
C VAL A 42 16.89 3.74 -2.13
N ALA A 43 16.67 2.95 -3.18
CA ALA A 43 15.78 3.31 -4.29
C ALA A 43 14.31 3.49 -3.86
N LEU A 44 13.80 2.60 -3.00
CA LEU A 44 12.43 2.73 -2.48
C LEU A 44 12.28 3.94 -1.55
N THR A 45 13.28 4.17 -0.70
CA THR A 45 13.27 5.28 0.25
C THR A 45 13.41 6.62 -0.46
N SER A 46 14.26 6.71 -1.48
CA SER A 46 14.39 7.93 -2.30
C SER A 46 13.12 8.21 -3.09
N CYS A 47 12.47 7.19 -3.63
CA CYS A 47 11.16 7.33 -4.30
C CYS A 47 10.08 7.85 -3.34
N GLY A 48 10.01 7.30 -2.12
CA GLY A 48 9.10 7.78 -1.08
C GLY A 48 9.38 9.22 -0.67
N LEU A 49 10.65 9.58 -0.48
CA LEU A 49 11.07 10.95 -0.16
C LEU A 49 10.72 11.93 -1.27
N PHE A 50 10.93 11.54 -2.53
CA PHE A 50 10.55 12.34 -3.69
C PHE A 50 9.04 12.58 -3.75
N GLY A 51 8.23 11.57 -3.42
CA GLY A 51 6.77 11.72 -3.29
C GLY A 51 6.37 12.73 -2.21
N LEU A 52 7.05 12.73 -1.05
CA LEU A 52 6.80 13.72 0.02
C LEU A 52 7.22 15.15 -0.39
N LEU A 53 8.33 15.29 -1.10
CA LEU A 53 8.80 16.59 -1.62
C LEU A 53 7.83 17.14 -2.67
N LEU A 54 7.40 16.30 -3.61
CA LEU A 54 6.38 16.65 -4.59
C LEU A 54 5.09 17.10 -3.91
N ALA A 55 4.62 16.38 -2.88
CA ALA A 55 3.43 16.77 -2.14
C ALA A 55 3.51 18.19 -1.57
N GLN A 56 4.69 18.63 -1.10
CA GLN A 56 4.86 20.01 -0.63
C GLN A 56 4.93 21.03 -1.77
N LEU A 57 5.61 20.71 -2.88
CA LEU A 57 5.63 21.57 -4.07
C LEU A 57 4.23 21.82 -4.62
N TYR A 58 3.38 20.79 -4.61
CA TYR A 58 1.98 20.92 -5.03
C TYR A 58 1.12 21.70 -4.04
N ARG A 59 1.49 21.84 -2.76
CA ARG A 59 0.78 22.77 -1.85
C ARG A 59 0.98 24.24 -2.24
N PHE A 60 2.07 24.57 -2.92
CA PHE A 60 2.32 25.92 -3.46
C PHE A 60 1.65 26.15 -4.81
N SER A 61 1.28 25.09 -5.51
CA SER A 61 0.48 25.18 -6.74
C SER A 61 -1.00 25.14 -6.37
N GLU A 62 -1.87 25.89 -7.03
CA GLU A 62 -3.34 25.81 -6.83
C GLU A 62 -3.95 24.47 -7.32
N VAL A 63 -3.10 23.49 -7.66
CA VAL A 63 -3.50 22.14 -8.04
C VAL A 63 -3.87 21.38 -6.76
N SER A 64 -5.18 21.24 -6.54
CA SER A 64 -5.72 20.44 -5.45
C SER A 64 -5.42 18.96 -5.67
N LEU A 65 -4.29 18.46 -5.14
CA LEU A 65 -4.15 17.02 -4.96
C LEU A 65 -5.00 16.59 -3.76
N PRO A 66 -5.81 15.54 -3.90
CA PRO A 66 -6.51 14.93 -2.79
C PRO A 66 -5.49 14.17 -1.91
N LEU A 67 -4.75 14.90 -1.08
CA LEU A 67 -3.96 14.32 -0.01
C LEU A 67 -4.94 13.77 1.04
N TYR A 68 -5.23 12.48 0.96
CA TYR A 68 -6.09 11.81 1.93
C TYR A 68 -5.37 11.73 3.28
N SER A 69 -5.74 12.60 4.21
CA SER A 69 -5.34 12.49 5.61
C SER A 69 -6.39 11.63 6.33
N PRO A 70 -6.04 10.42 6.80
CA PRO A 70 -6.99 9.58 7.51
C PRO A 70 -7.41 10.28 8.81
N GLY A 71 -8.71 10.52 8.99
CA GLY A 71 -9.31 11.04 10.23
C GLY A 71 -9.34 9.99 11.34
N ILE A 72 -8.19 9.41 11.67
CA ILE A 72 -8.02 8.29 12.60
C ILE A 72 -7.06 8.74 13.70
N SER A 73 -7.31 8.32 14.94
CA SER A 73 -6.42 8.63 16.06
C SER A 73 -5.01 8.06 15.83
N TYR A 74 -3.98 8.87 16.14
CA TYR A 74 -2.57 8.48 16.07
C TYR A 74 -2.25 7.09 16.66
N PRO A 75 -2.76 6.68 17.85
CA PRO A 75 -2.47 5.34 18.38
C PRO A 75 -3.02 4.22 17.50
N LEU A 76 -4.19 4.40 16.89
CA LEU A 76 -4.79 3.40 15.99
C LEU A 76 -4.02 3.31 14.67
N LEU A 77 -3.51 4.45 14.18
CA LEU A 77 -2.66 4.49 12.99
C LEU A 77 -1.33 3.76 13.20
N VAL A 78 -0.66 4.02 14.34
CA VAL A 78 0.62 3.38 14.68
C VAL A 78 0.45 1.88 14.90
N SER A 79 -0.57 1.48 15.68
CA SER A 79 -0.85 0.06 15.94
C SER A 79 -1.23 -0.70 14.67
N GLY A 80 -2.06 -0.12 13.80
CA GLY A 80 -2.39 -0.69 12.50
C GLY A 80 -1.17 -0.83 11.58
N GLY A 81 -0.30 0.18 11.54
CA GLY A 81 0.96 0.15 10.79
C GLY A 81 1.93 -0.92 11.29
N MET A 82 2.09 -1.08 12.61
CA MET A 82 2.89 -2.15 13.21
C MET A 82 2.33 -3.53 12.87
N LEU A 83 1.01 -3.74 13.03
CA LEU A 83 0.36 -5.01 12.72
C LEU A 83 0.55 -5.37 11.24
N PHE A 84 0.38 -4.41 10.33
CA PHE A 84 0.62 -4.59 8.90
C PHE A 84 2.09 -4.93 8.60
N GLY A 85 3.03 -4.26 9.25
CA GLY A 85 4.46 -4.53 9.14
C GLY A 85 4.80 -5.98 9.52
N VAL A 86 4.36 -6.42 10.71
CA VAL A 86 4.58 -7.80 11.18
C VAL A 86 3.95 -8.81 10.23
N ALA A 87 2.68 -8.61 9.85
CA ALA A 87 1.97 -9.48 8.92
C ALA A 87 2.67 -9.59 7.55
N SER A 88 3.25 -8.50 7.05
CA SER A 88 3.97 -8.48 5.77
C SER A 88 5.25 -9.33 5.78
N VAL A 89 5.96 -9.37 6.91
CA VAL A 89 7.16 -10.20 7.10
C VAL A 89 6.76 -11.67 7.17
N LEU A 90 5.73 -12.01 7.94
CA LEU A 90 5.18 -13.37 8.04
C LEU A 90 4.71 -13.88 6.66
N ASN A 91 4.03 -13.03 5.89
CA ASN A 91 3.59 -13.34 4.54
C ASN A 91 4.73 -13.31 3.51
N ASN A 92 5.98 -12.96 3.87
CA ASN A 92 7.10 -12.84 2.94
C ASN A 92 6.80 -11.96 1.71
N GLY A 93 6.02 -10.89 1.90
CA GLY A 93 5.58 -10.00 0.83
C GLY A 93 4.79 -8.79 1.35
N CYS A 94 4.95 -7.65 0.68
CA CYS A 94 4.07 -6.50 0.87
C CYS A 94 2.76 -6.68 0.09
N SER A 95 1.81 -5.76 0.25
CA SER A 95 0.53 -5.76 -0.49
C SER A 95 0.73 -5.92 -2.01
N VAL A 96 1.51 -5.03 -2.63
CA VAL A 96 1.78 -5.05 -4.08
C VAL A 96 2.59 -6.28 -4.51
N GLY A 97 3.57 -6.69 -3.70
CA GLY A 97 4.37 -7.89 -3.95
C GLY A 97 3.57 -9.19 -3.86
N THR A 98 2.52 -9.21 -3.03
CA THR A 98 1.60 -10.35 -2.91
C THR A 98 0.69 -10.42 -4.13
N LEU A 99 0.14 -9.28 -4.56
CA LEU A 99 -0.71 -9.19 -5.74
C LEU A 99 0.04 -9.58 -7.03
N THR A 100 1.28 -9.11 -7.19
CA THR A 100 2.11 -9.49 -8.36
C THR A 100 2.48 -10.98 -8.38
N ARG A 101 2.81 -11.58 -7.22
CA ARG A 101 3.05 -13.03 -7.13
C ARG A 101 1.81 -13.88 -7.37
N PHE A 102 0.65 -13.39 -6.94
CA PHE A 102 -0.62 -14.04 -7.25
C PHE A 102 -0.90 -13.99 -8.76
N ALA A 103 -0.73 -12.82 -9.38
CA ALA A 103 -0.88 -12.65 -10.83
C ALA A 103 0.12 -13.49 -11.66
N SER A 104 1.30 -13.80 -11.12
CA SER A 104 2.29 -14.68 -11.76
C SER A 104 2.01 -16.18 -11.55
N GLY A 105 0.84 -16.58 -11.03
CA GLY A 105 0.43 -17.98 -10.91
C GLY A 105 0.73 -18.66 -9.57
N ASN A 106 1.17 -17.93 -8.54
CA ASN A 106 1.43 -18.52 -7.22
C ASN A 106 0.17 -18.53 -6.34
N PHE A 107 -0.60 -19.62 -6.42
CA PHE A 107 -1.85 -19.79 -5.68
C PHE A 107 -1.69 -19.84 -4.16
N ASN A 108 -0.48 -20.05 -3.62
CA ASN A 108 -0.25 -19.99 -2.17
C ASN A 108 -0.54 -18.60 -1.58
N LYS A 109 -0.63 -17.55 -2.42
CA LYS A 109 -1.01 -16.19 -2.00
C LYS A 109 -2.52 -15.91 -2.03
N LEU A 110 -3.33 -16.85 -2.52
CA LEU A 110 -4.78 -16.71 -2.56
C LEU A 110 -5.37 -16.59 -1.15
N PHE A 111 -4.89 -17.37 -0.20
CA PHE A 111 -5.37 -17.32 1.19
C PHE A 111 -5.13 -15.94 1.83
N THR A 112 -3.98 -15.32 1.55
CA THR A 112 -3.69 -13.96 2.01
C THR A 112 -4.65 -12.95 1.40
N MET A 113 -5.01 -13.10 0.11
CA MET A 113 -5.99 -12.23 -0.53
C MET A 113 -7.37 -12.34 0.11
N ILE A 114 -7.82 -13.57 0.38
CA ILE A 114 -9.10 -13.81 1.06
C ILE A 114 -9.08 -13.16 2.45
N GLY A 115 -8.03 -13.41 3.23
CA GLY A 115 -7.88 -12.80 4.56
C GLY A 115 -7.84 -11.27 4.52
N TRP A 116 -7.25 -10.68 3.48
CA TRP A 116 -7.20 -9.24 3.30
C TRP A 116 -8.58 -8.65 3.01
N VAL A 117 -9.35 -9.26 2.11
CA VAL A 117 -10.73 -8.84 1.79
C VAL A 117 -11.64 -9.01 3.02
N LEU A 118 -11.58 -10.16 3.70
CA LEU A 118 -12.36 -10.40 4.92
C LEU A 118 -12.02 -9.40 6.02
N GLY A 119 -10.74 -9.08 6.22
CA GLY A 119 -10.31 -8.09 7.19
C GLY A 119 -10.87 -6.69 6.91
N ILE A 120 -10.92 -6.27 5.63
CA ILE A 120 -11.51 -4.99 5.23
C ILE A 120 -13.02 -4.98 5.49
N VAL A 121 -13.73 -6.06 5.11
CA VAL A 121 -15.18 -6.18 5.31
C VAL A 121 -15.51 -6.17 6.80
N LEU A 122 -14.77 -6.93 7.61
CA LEU A 122 -14.99 -7.03 9.05
C LEU A 122 -14.65 -5.72 9.77
N TRP A 123 -13.59 -5.01 9.34
CA TRP A 123 -13.28 -3.67 9.84
C TRP A 123 -14.37 -2.66 9.48
N TYR A 124 -14.88 -2.71 8.25
CA TYR A 124 -15.96 -1.84 7.81
C TYR A 124 -17.22 -2.06 8.65
N ASP A 125 -17.61 -3.32 8.87
CA ASP A 125 -18.75 -3.69 9.71
C ASP A 125 -18.60 -3.21 11.16
N MET A 126 -17.45 -3.45 11.79
CA MET A 126 -17.17 -2.96 13.14
C MET A 126 -17.14 -1.43 13.24
N ARG A 127 -16.66 -0.71 12.22
CA ARG A 127 -16.68 0.76 12.18
C ARG A 127 -18.05 1.35 11.87
N MET A 128 -18.97 0.58 11.28
CA MET A 128 -20.36 0.97 11.10
C MET A 128 -21.19 0.81 12.39
N MET A 129 -20.67 0.08 13.39
CA MET A 129 -21.32 -0.15 14.69
C MET A 129 -21.16 0.92 15.81
N PRO A 130 -20.69 2.18 15.64
CA PRO A 130 -20.72 3.16 16.71
C PRO A 130 -22.06 3.92 16.85
N ASP A 131 -23.01 3.79 15.91
CA ASP A 131 -24.30 4.51 15.93
C ASP A 131 -25.49 3.74 16.55
N ARG A 132 -25.23 2.71 17.35
CA ARG A 132 -26.23 2.18 18.31
C ARG A 132 -25.83 2.53 19.74
N ARG A 133 -25.80 3.82 20.07
CA ARG A 133 -26.01 4.25 21.45
C ARG A 133 -27.48 4.66 21.61
N PRO A 134 -28.35 3.84 22.20
CA PRO A 134 -29.60 4.33 22.72
C PRO A 134 -29.31 5.07 24.03
N PHE A 135 -29.33 6.39 24.02
CA PHE A 135 -29.68 7.24 25.17
C PHE A 135 -30.27 8.55 24.66
#